data_AF-A0A5C6LME4-F1
#
_entry.id   AF-A0A5C6LME4-F1
#
_cell.length_a   1.000
_cell.length_b   1.000
_cell.length_c   1.000
_cell.angle_alpha   90.00
_cell.angle_beta   90.00
_cell.angle_gamma   90.00
#
_symmetry.space_group_name_H-M   'P 1'
#
loop_
_entity.id
_entity.type
_entity.pdbx_description
1 polymer ?
#
loop_
_entity_poly.entity_id
_entity_poly.type
_entity_poly.pdbx_seq_one_letter_code
_entity_poly.pdbx_strand_id
1 'polypeptide(L)'
;MKRCYLLLKTALIACTLPVYAQSVPGATTKTVCITHANVIDVIHNKTLPDQTIIIENDRIVMTGPSKKLQIPAGATTIDATGRFIMPGMTDAHIHFFQSGGLYTRPDALDLRHVYPYEKDQQWVKDHLNDLMARYLACGITTVADVGGPLRNFTIREQAAKDSLSTNAWVTGPLVSTYLPPNLDKNDPPIVKVTTPEEARALVRKQLPYKPDFIKIWYIVVPGQPAESTLHIVRAAIEESHAHSLKVAVHGTEYETAKLAVSAGADILVHSVDDKLFDNEMLQLLKSHQTVYIPTLTVMHGYKRAFTQQFDFPAHDLAYGDPFMLGTLTDLQHIDSSIAKFSYRQLRALHRVPSEEDTIMLKNLKLAQDAGINIVTGTDAGNIGTLHASSYFTELKAMQSAGLTNIEIIRAATINAAKGFGKDKDYGSVEKGKMADLLLLSKDPLQDLDALSHIETLIHRGKTIDAGKLLPVTPEILAQQQLNAYNARNIDAFLAPYSDSVIITDQATGQVIMKGKEQMRQRYSGLFEKAKNLHCQLVNRMVAGNTVIDQESVTGMGNKPLEAIAIYTIENGKIARVSFISPSKK
;
A
#
# COMPACT_ATOMS: atom_id res chain seq x y z
N MET A 1 80.90 14.11 -11.56
CA MET A 1 79.75 13.19 -11.65
C MET A 1 79.36 12.73 -10.24
N LYS A 2 78.04 12.74 -9.96
CA LYS A 2 77.30 12.23 -8.78
C LYS A 2 77.40 13.04 -7.47
N ARG A 3 76.39 13.89 -7.24
CA ARG A 3 76.09 14.65 -6.02
C ARG A 3 75.36 13.77 -4.99
N CYS A 4 76.07 13.44 -3.92
CA CYS A 4 75.83 13.57 -2.48
C CYS A 4 74.48 14.12 -1.89
N TYR A 5 74.23 13.66 -0.64
CA TYR A 5 73.37 14.17 0.48
C TYR A 5 71.87 13.79 0.49
N LEU A 6 71.18 13.50 1.61
CA LEU A 6 71.46 13.26 3.03
C LEU A 6 70.09 12.92 3.68
N LEU A 7 69.99 11.88 4.50
CA LEU A 7 68.81 11.60 5.33
C LEU A 7 68.89 12.45 6.61
N LEU A 8 67.99 13.42 6.79
CA LEU A 8 67.75 14.07 8.08
C LEU A 8 66.34 13.71 8.58
N LYS A 9 66.30 13.01 9.72
CA LYS A 9 65.10 12.82 10.53
C LYS A 9 64.78 14.12 11.28
N THR A 10 63.64 14.73 11.00
CA THR A 10 63.08 15.81 11.83
C THR A 10 62.07 15.22 12.81
N ALA A 11 62.35 15.37 14.10
CA ALA A 11 61.42 15.15 15.18
C ALA A 11 60.48 16.37 15.29
N LEU A 12 59.17 16.17 15.11
CA LEU A 12 58.16 17.18 15.40
C LEU A 12 57.58 16.88 16.79
N ILE A 13 57.82 17.78 17.74
CA ILE A 13 57.17 17.81 19.05
C ILE A 13 55.72 18.26 18.85
N ALA A 14 54.75 17.36 19.08
CA ALA A 14 53.34 17.70 19.08
C ALA A 14 52.94 18.23 20.46
N CYS A 15 52.77 19.55 20.59
CA CYS A 15 52.06 20.16 21.71
C CYS A 15 50.57 19.78 21.63
N THR A 16 50.09 18.97 22.56
CA THR A 16 48.67 18.70 22.76
C THR A 16 48.03 19.83 23.57
N LEU A 17 47.34 20.74 22.90
CA LEU A 17 46.37 21.62 23.57
C LEU A 17 45.09 20.83 23.83
N PRO A 18 44.45 20.95 25.00
CA PRO A 18 43.15 20.33 25.26
C PRO A 18 42.10 20.98 24.37
N VAL A 19 41.50 20.18 23.48
CA VAL A 19 40.30 20.56 22.75
C VAL A 19 39.16 20.63 23.75
N TYR A 20 38.81 21.85 24.19
CA TYR A 20 37.50 22.10 24.78
C TYR A 20 36.47 21.92 23.66
N ALA A 21 35.81 20.77 23.65
CA ALA A 21 34.60 20.57 22.87
C ALA A 21 33.56 21.57 23.39
N GLN A 22 33.29 22.63 22.62
CA GLN A 22 32.12 23.46 22.84
C GLN A 22 30.88 22.59 22.57
N SER A 23 30.22 22.16 23.65
CA SER A 23 28.87 21.62 23.59
C SER A 23 27.96 22.66 22.96
N VAL A 24 27.35 22.34 21.82
CA VAL A 24 26.27 23.14 21.24
C VAL A 24 25.12 23.15 22.26
N PRO A 25 24.68 24.31 22.77
CA PRO A 25 23.53 24.37 23.66
C PRO A 25 22.22 24.07 22.91
N GLY A 26 21.47 23.08 23.40
CA GLY A 26 20.00 23.11 23.41
C GLY A 26 19.25 22.72 22.14
N ALA A 27 19.42 21.50 21.63
CA ALA A 27 18.27 20.81 21.06
C ALA A 27 17.49 20.22 22.25
N THR A 28 16.34 20.79 22.60
CA THR A 28 15.48 20.23 23.65
C THR A 28 14.99 18.86 23.19
N THR A 29 15.39 17.80 23.90
CA THR A 29 14.95 16.43 23.62
C THR A 29 13.43 16.38 23.73
N LYS A 30 12.74 16.16 22.60
CA LYS A 30 11.27 16.06 22.62
C LYS A 30 10.91 14.70 23.18
N THR A 31 10.33 14.71 24.38
CA THR A 31 9.89 13.49 25.08
C THR A 31 8.39 13.36 24.99
N VAL A 32 7.91 12.22 24.50
CA VAL A 32 6.48 11.85 24.47
C VAL A 32 6.28 10.63 25.35
N CYS A 33 5.30 10.67 26.25
CA CYS A 33 4.93 9.56 27.11
C CYS A 33 3.50 9.13 26.80
N ILE A 34 3.32 7.86 26.43
CA ILE A 34 2.00 7.25 26.28
C ILE A 34 1.75 6.45 27.54
N THR A 35 0.76 6.83 28.34
CA THR A 35 0.52 6.30 29.69
C THR A 35 -0.73 5.45 29.75
N HIS A 36 -0.78 4.44 30.62
CA HIS A 36 -1.96 3.60 30.86
C HIS A 36 -2.50 2.83 29.63
N ALA A 37 -1.65 2.55 28.65
CA ALA A 37 -2.02 1.83 27.44
C ALA A 37 -2.11 0.31 27.67
N ASN A 38 -3.01 -0.36 26.96
CA ASN A 38 -2.97 -1.81 26.80
C ASN A 38 -2.07 -2.16 25.59
N VAL A 39 -0.85 -2.63 25.84
CA VAL A 39 0.13 -2.91 24.76
C VAL A 39 -0.13 -4.28 24.15
N ILE A 40 -0.33 -4.32 22.84
CA ILE A 40 -0.37 -5.56 22.04
C ILE A 40 1.07 -6.04 21.85
N ASP A 41 1.45 -7.04 22.65
CA ASP A 41 2.77 -7.66 22.61
C ASP A 41 2.81 -8.72 21.51
N VAL A 42 3.23 -8.28 20.33
CA VAL A 42 3.41 -9.11 19.13
C VAL A 42 4.56 -10.12 19.25
N ILE A 43 5.43 -10.01 20.26
CA ILE A 43 6.50 -10.98 20.48
C ILE A 43 5.96 -12.19 21.24
N HIS A 44 5.22 -11.93 22.31
CA HIS A 44 4.73 -12.96 23.25
C HIS A 44 3.24 -13.30 23.12
N ASN A 45 2.57 -12.79 22.08
CA ASN A 45 1.19 -13.13 21.70
C ASN A 45 0.14 -12.83 22.78
N LYS A 46 0.23 -11.64 23.40
CA LYS A 46 -0.70 -11.25 24.48
C LYS A 46 -0.89 -9.74 24.55
N THR A 47 -1.88 -9.32 25.33
CA THR A 47 -2.06 -7.92 25.71
C THR A 47 -1.46 -7.69 27.10
N LEU A 48 -0.59 -6.68 27.23
CA LEU A 48 -0.03 -6.21 28.49
C LEU A 48 -0.85 -5.01 28.97
N PRO A 49 -1.65 -5.13 30.04
CA PRO A 49 -2.48 -4.02 30.51
C PRO A 49 -1.66 -2.98 31.28
N ASP A 50 -2.15 -1.73 31.27
CA ASP A 50 -1.62 -0.61 32.06
C ASP A 50 -0.09 -0.45 31.95
N GLN A 51 0.37 -0.15 30.74
CA GLN A 51 1.77 0.13 30.44
C GLN A 51 1.98 1.61 30.10
N THR A 52 3.19 2.09 30.41
CA THR A 52 3.70 3.38 29.93
C THR A 52 4.83 3.15 28.94
N ILE A 53 4.81 3.90 27.82
CA ILE A 53 5.84 3.93 26.79
C ILE A 53 6.45 5.33 26.77
N ILE A 54 7.77 5.41 26.91
CA ILE A 54 8.53 6.66 26.87
C ILE A 54 9.30 6.70 25.55
N ILE A 55 9.11 7.78 24.81
CA ILE A 55 9.70 8.03 23.51
C ILE A 55 10.56 9.29 23.62
N GLU A 56 11.81 9.20 23.18
CA GLU A 56 12.69 10.35 23.02
C GLU A 56 13.06 10.47 21.55
N ASN A 57 12.81 11.64 20.97
CA ASN A 57 12.95 11.90 19.54
C ASN A 57 12.14 10.90 18.72
N ASP A 58 12.79 9.94 18.05
CA ASP A 58 12.20 8.93 17.17
C ASP A 58 12.23 7.51 17.78
N ARG A 59 12.74 7.32 19.00
CA ARG A 59 13.00 6.00 19.59
C ARG A 59 12.25 5.75 20.88
N ILE A 60 11.82 4.51 21.07
CA ILE A 60 11.30 4.03 22.35
C ILE A 60 12.49 3.83 23.30
N VAL A 61 12.56 4.62 24.37
CA VAL A 61 13.66 4.52 25.36
C VAL A 61 13.29 3.63 26.55
N MET A 62 11.99 3.50 26.83
CA MET A 62 11.48 2.66 27.92
C MET A 62 10.03 2.24 27.69
N THR A 63 9.69 1.04 28.14
CA THR A 63 8.32 0.51 28.21
C THR A 63 8.18 -0.38 29.44
N GLY A 64 7.00 -0.42 30.06
CA GLY A 64 6.73 -1.26 31.23
C GLY A 64 5.48 -0.84 32.00
N PRO A 65 5.17 -1.49 33.14
CA PRO A 65 3.96 -1.20 33.91
C PRO A 65 3.93 0.26 34.38
N SER A 66 2.81 0.96 34.17
CA SER A 66 2.69 2.40 34.45
C SER A 66 3.09 2.75 35.87
N LYS A 67 2.67 1.94 36.85
CA LYS A 67 3.01 2.11 38.28
C LYS A 67 4.51 2.05 38.62
N LYS A 68 5.35 1.55 37.71
CA LYS A 68 6.81 1.40 37.89
C LYS A 68 7.61 2.47 37.14
N LEU A 69 6.97 3.27 36.30
CA LEU A 69 7.63 4.24 35.44
C LEU A 69 7.33 5.65 35.92
N GLN A 70 8.37 6.49 35.98
CA GLN A 70 8.23 7.91 36.26
C GLN A 70 8.20 8.67 34.94
N ILE A 71 7.22 9.57 34.80
CA ILE A 71 7.10 10.43 33.63
C ILE A 71 8.19 11.52 33.72
N PRO A 72 9.07 11.66 32.72
CA PRO A 72 10.07 12.72 32.71
C PRO A 72 9.44 14.11 32.77
N ALA A 73 10.06 15.02 33.53
CA ALA A 73 9.58 16.40 33.63
C ALA A 73 9.57 17.08 32.25
N GLY A 74 8.47 17.74 31.91
CA GLY A 74 8.30 18.42 30.62
C GLY A 74 7.93 17.51 29.44
N ALA A 75 7.72 16.21 29.66
CA ALA A 75 7.23 15.30 28.62
C ALA A 75 5.81 15.65 28.18
N THR A 76 5.54 15.56 26.88
CA THR A 76 4.18 15.58 26.35
C THR A 76 3.53 14.24 26.69
N THR A 77 2.42 14.26 27.42
CA THR A 77 1.75 13.03 27.87
C THR A 77 0.48 12.78 27.05
N ILE A 78 0.31 11.53 26.61
CA ILE A 78 -0.89 11.00 25.98
C ILE A 78 -1.46 9.95 26.95
N ASP A 79 -2.64 10.22 27.50
CA ASP A 79 -3.37 9.24 28.31
C ASP A 79 -4.08 8.25 27.39
N ALA A 80 -3.69 6.98 27.47
CA ALA A 80 -4.21 5.88 26.68
C ALA A 80 -5.08 4.94 27.53
N THR A 81 -5.63 5.42 28.65
CA THR A 81 -6.57 4.66 29.48
C THR A 81 -7.71 4.08 28.65
N GLY A 82 -7.89 2.76 28.70
CA GLY A 82 -8.92 2.05 27.93
C GLY A 82 -8.63 1.93 26.42
N ARG A 83 -7.43 2.32 25.98
CA ARG A 83 -6.97 2.21 24.59
C ARG A 83 -5.93 1.11 24.44
N PHE A 84 -5.72 0.69 23.20
CA PHE A 84 -4.78 -0.34 22.83
C PHE A 84 -3.67 0.26 21.99
N ILE A 85 -2.43 -0.15 22.23
CA ILE A 85 -1.28 0.31 21.44
C ILE A 85 -0.55 -0.87 20.84
N MET A 86 -0.24 -0.78 19.55
CA MET A 86 0.50 -1.81 18.82
C MET A 86 1.56 -1.17 17.92
N PRO A 87 2.54 -1.94 17.42
CA PRO A 87 3.48 -1.45 16.42
C PRO A 87 2.76 -1.02 15.13
N GLY A 88 3.31 -0.04 14.43
CA GLY A 88 2.87 0.33 13.08
C GLY A 88 2.96 -0.84 12.12
N MET A 89 2.00 -0.93 11.19
CA MET A 89 1.92 -2.02 10.23
C MET A 89 2.91 -1.84 9.08
N THR A 90 3.27 -2.95 8.44
CA THR A 90 4.13 -3.01 7.27
C THR A 90 3.39 -3.64 6.09
N ASP A 91 3.25 -2.90 4.99
CA ASP A 91 2.87 -3.50 3.70
C ASP A 91 4.13 -3.95 2.97
N ALA A 92 4.41 -5.25 3.07
CA ALA A 92 5.71 -5.79 2.69
C ALA A 92 5.84 -6.12 1.19
N HIS A 93 4.85 -5.74 0.38
CA HIS A 93 4.94 -5.85 -1.08
C HIS A 93 4.03 -4.83 -1.74
N ILE A 94 4.59 -3.77 -2.30
CA ILE A 94 3.90 -2.76 -3.11
C ILE A 94 4.75 -2.35 -4.31
N HIS A 95 4.20 -1.56 -5.23
CA HIS A 95 4.91 -1.02 -6.39
C HIS A 95 4.59 0.48 -6.65
N PHE A 96 5.50 1.40 -6.31
CA PHE A 96 5.32 2.84 -6.57
C PHE A 96 5.50 3.27 -8.03
N PHE A 97 5.66 2.32 -8.95
CA PHE A 97 5.64 2.60 -10.39
C PHE A 97 4.27 2.29 -11.01
N GLN A 98 3.28 1.90 -10.20
CA GLN A 98 1.94 1.59 -10.65
C GLN A 98 0.93 2.36 -9.78
N SER A 99 -0.28 2.62 -10.30
CA SER A 99 -1.27 3.50 -9.64
C SER A 99 -2.37 2.75 -8.89
N GLY A 100 -2.55 1.46 -9.18
CA GLY A 100 -3.70 0.66 -8.74
C GLY A 100 -4.93 0.82 -9.64
N GLY A 101 -4.94 1.80 -10.54
CA GLY A 101 -6.03 2.07 -11.47
C GLY A 101 -6.06 1.15 -12.68
N LEU A 102 -7.08 1.30 -13.52
CA LEU A 102 -7.31 0.45 -14.70
C LEU A 102 -6.18 0.54 -15.74
N TYR A 103 -5.55 1.71 -15.88
CA TYR A 103 -4.61 2.01 -16.97
C TYR A 103 -3.14 1.69 -16.68
N THR A 104 -2.85 1.18 -15.47
CA THR A 104 -1.47 1.11 -14.97
C THR A 104 -0.66 -0.09 -15.49
N ARG A 105 -1.33 -1.07 -16.10
CA ARG A 105 -0.72 -2.32 -16.61
C ARG A 105 -1.05 -2.56 -18.08
N PRO A 106 -0.38 -1.85 -19.02
CA PRO A 106 -0.60 -2.04 -20.46
C PRO A 106 -0.17 -3.42 -20.98
N ASP A 107 0.58 -4.17 -20.18
CA ASP A 107 0.95 -5.57 -20.42
C ASP A 107 -0.16 -6.57 -20.03
N ALA A 108 -1.05 -6.20 -19.10
CA ALA A 108 -2.22 -7.01 -18.74
C ALA A 108 -3.42 -6.71 -19.66
N LEU A 109 -3.68 -5.43 -19.94
CA LEU A 109 -4.69 -4.98 -20.89
C LEU A 109 -4.22 -3.68 -21.57
N ASP A 110 -3.95 -3.72 -22.87
CA ASP A 110 -3.41 -2.57 -23.60
C ASP A 110 -4.48 -1.50 -23.90
N LEU A 111 -4.62 -0.55 -22.97
CA LEU A 111 -5.53 0.59 -23.06
C LEU A 111 -4.82 1.90 -23.45
N ARG A 112 -3.58 1.84 -23.98
CA ARG A 112 -2.79 3.06 -24.29
C ARG A 112 -3.42 3.99 -25.32
N HIS A 113 -4.35 3.47 -26.12
CA HIS A 113 -5.14 4.24 -27.09
C HIS A 113 -6.31 5.01 -26.46
N VAL A 114 -6.73 4.62 -25.24
CA VAL A 114 -7.76 5.29 -24.44
C VAL A 114 -7.09 6.27 -23.47
N TYR A 115 -6.08 5.79 -22.74
CA TYR A 115 -5.33 6.55 -21.76
C TYR A 115 -3.83 6.27 -21.92
N PRO A 116 -3.02 7.26 -22.35
CA PRO A 116 -1.59 7.06 -22.53
C PRO A 116 -0.89 6.61 -21.25
N TYR A 117 -0.03 5.59 -21.34
CA TYR A 117 0.67 5.03 -20.19
C TYR A 117 1.55 6.06 -19.48
N GLU A 118 2.15 6.98 -20.24
CA GLU A 118 2.98 8.06 -19.70
C GLU A 118 2.19 9.00 -18.78
N LYS A 119 0.87 9.14 -18.99
CA LYS A 119 0.02 9.92 -18.08
C LYS A 119 -0.18 9.21 -16.74
N ASP A 120 -0.36 7.89 -16.74
CA ASP A 120 -0.48 7.09 -15.51
C ASP A 120 0.85 7.15 -14.75
N GLN A 121 1.95 6.93 -15.46
CA GLN A 121 3.28 7.01 -14.88
C GLN A 121 3.57 8.39 -14.28
N GLN A 122 3.24 9.47 -15.00
CA GLN A 122 3.41 10.84 -14.50
C GLN A 122 2.53 11.10 -13.28
N TRP A 123 1.26 10.65 -13.31
CA TRP A 123 0.35 10.77 -12.18
C TRP A 123 0.94 10.14 -10.92
N VAL A 124 1.49 8.92 -11.00
CA VAL A 124 2.14 8.25 -9.85
C VAL A 124 3.33 9.06 -9.33
N LYS A 125 4.11 9.72 -10.20
CA LYS A 125 5.23 10.60 -9.75
C LYS A 125 4.71 11.81 -9.00
N ASP A 126 3.66 12.44 -9.51
CA ASP A 126 3.11 13.68 -8.96
C ASP A 126 2.36 13.44 -7.65
N HIS A 127 1.85 12.22 -7.43
CA HIS A 127 1.03 11.85 -6.28
C HIS A 127 1.76 10.97 -5.25
N LEU A 128 3.08 10.77 -5.38
CA LEU A 128 3.84 9.88 -4.48
C LEU A 128 3.67 10.25 -2.99
N ASN A 129 3.71 11.54 -2.65
CA ASN A 129 3.52 11.99 -1.27
C ASN A 129 2.09 11.71 -0.75
N ASP A 130 1.09 11.84 -1.63
CA ASP A 130 -0.30 11.50 -1.29
C ASP A 130 -0.46 9.99 -1.07
N LEU A 131 0.13 9.15 -1.92
CA LEU A 131 0.15 7.69 -1.73
C LEU A 131 0.79 7.31 -0.39
N MET A 132 1.93 7.91 -0.04
CA MET A 132 2.59 7.68 1.25
C MET A 132 1.74 8.15 2.44
N ALA A 133 1.11 9.31 2.34
CA ALA A 133 0.21 9.83 3.37
C ALA A 133 -1.01 8.92 3.58
N ARG A 134 -1.53 8.31 2.51
CA ARG A 134 -2.60 7.29 2.60
C ARG A 134 -2.17 6.05 3.35
N TYR A 135 -0.95 5.54 3.12
CA TYR A 135 -0.42 4.44 3.92
C TYR A 135 -0.37 4.78 5.41
N LEU A 136 0.13 5.97 5.76
CA LEU A 136 0.13 6.44 7.15
C LEU A 136 -1.29 6.59 7.71
N ALA A 137 -2.26 7.10 6.92
CA ALA A 137 -3.66 7.20 7.33
C ALA A 137 -4.30 5.84 7.63
N CYS A 138 -3.82 4.78 6.97
CA CYS A 138 -4.19 3.38 7.22
C CYS A 138 -3.32 2.70 8.30
N GLY A 139 -2.42 3.43 8.99
CA GLY A 139 -1.58 2.89 10.06
C GLY A 139 -0.41 2.03 9.56
N ILE A 140 -0.13 2.09 8.26
CA ILE A 140 1.00 1.43 7.62
C ILE A 140 2.16 2.40 7.66
N THR A 141 3.04 2.24 8.66
CA THR A 141 4.20 3.12 8.86
C THR A 141 5.38 2.73 7.98
N THR A 142 5.38 1.50 7.45
CA THR A 142 6.47 0.98 6.64
C THR A 142 5.91 0.28 5.39
N VAL A 143 6.58 0.49 4.27
CA VAL A 143 6.30 -0.22 3.02
C VAL A 143 7.56 -0.87 2.49
N ALA A 144 7.43 -2.03 1.86
CA ALA A 144 8.49 -2.60 1.04
C ALA A 144 8.07 -2.55 -0.44
N ASP A 145 8.76 -1.73 -1.22
CA ASP A 145 8.59 -1.71 -2.67
C ASP A 145 9.42 -2.84 -3.27
N VAL A 146 8.73 -3.91 -3.67
CA VAL A 146 9.33 -5.20 -4.08
C VAL A 146 9.59 -5.23 -5.59
N GLY A 147 9.76 -4.07 -6.22
CA GLY A 147 10.21 -3.99 -7.59
C GLY A 147 9.86 -2.67 -8.25
N GLY A 148 10.82 -2.03 -8.90
CA GLY A 148 10.54 -0.79 -9.62
C GLY A 148 11.77 -0.21 -10.32
N PRO A 149 11.63 0.95 -10.97
CA PRO A 149 12.73 1.63 -11.66
C PRO A 149 13.90 1.98 -10.70
N LEU A 150 15.04 2.41 -11.25
CA LEU A 150 16.16 2.90 -10.41
C LEU A 150 15.73 4.09 -9.53
N ARG A 151 14.72 4.85 -9.95
CA ARG A 151 14.10 5.93 -9.17
C ARG A 151 13.62 5.49 -7.78
N ASN A 152 13.32 4.20 -7.55
CA ASN A 152 12.91 3.70 -6.22
C ASN A 152 13.92 4.06 -5.12
N PHE A 153 15.22 4.08 -5.42
CA PHE A 153 16.23 4.48 -4.44
C PHE A 153 16.12 5.96 -4.06
N THR A 154 15.77 6.83 -5.01
CA THR A 154 15.49 8.24 -4.74
C THR A 154 14.19 8.41 -3.93
N ILE A 155 13.16 7.60 -4.20
CA ILE A 155 11.92 7.57 -3.39
C ILE A 155 12.24 7.30 -1.92
N ARG A 156 13.06 6.27 -1.64
CA ARG A 156 13.51 5.95 -0.27
C ARG A 156 14.23 7.14 0.39
N GLU A 157 15.14 7.79 -0.33
CA GLU A 157 15.90 8.94 0.20
C GLU A 157 15.01 10.15 0.51
N GLN A 158 13.96 10.36 -0.29
CA GLN A 158 12.96 11.41 -0.06
C GLN A 158 12.07 11.06 1.14
N ALA A 159 11.56 9.83 1.19
CA ALA A 159 10.71 9.35 2.28
C ALA A 159 11.41 9.38 3.64
N ALA A 160 12.73 9.18 3.69
CA ALA A 160 13.52 9.31 4.92
C ALA A 160 13.60 10.75 5.46
N LYS A 161 13.43 11.76 4.60
CA LYS A 161 13.52 13.19 4.98
C LYS A 161 12.16 13.81 5.28
N ASP A 162 11.08 13.23 4.75
CA ASP A 162 9.72 13.68 4.98
C ASP A 162 9.08 12.89 6.14
N SER A 163 8.64 13.59 7.19
CA SER A 163 7.96 12.96 8.32
C SER A 163 6.50 12.59 8.05
N LEU A 164 5.94 12.99 6.92
CA LEU A 164 4.62 12.57 6.44
C LEU A 164 4.72 11.44 5.39
N SER A 165 5.91 10.90 5.18
CA SER A 165 6.13 9.70 4.37
C SER A 165 6.40 8.48 5.24
N THR A 166 6.02 7.30 4.75
CA THR A 166 6.34 6.02 5.41
C THR A 166 7.85 5.77 5.47
N ASN A 167 8.27 4.78 6.25
CA ASN A 167 9.56 4.13 6.02
C ASN A 167 9.46 3.30 4.74
N ALA A 168 10.51 3.33 3.91
CA ALA A 168 10.54 2.58 2.66
C ALA A 168 11.74 1.64 2.64
N TRP A 169 11.49 0.35 2.42
CA TRP A 169 12.50 -0.64 2.05
C TRP A 169 12.36 -0.90 0.56
N VAL A 170 13.44 -0.77 -0.21
CA VAL A 170 13.32 -0.79 -1.67
C VAL A 170 14.35 -1.68 -2.32
N THR A 171 13.92 -2.34 -3.39
CA THR A 171 14.81 -2.84 -4.45
C THR A 171 14.80 -1.84 -5.63
N GLY A 172 15.66 -2.07 -6.61
CA GLY A 172 15.58 -1.45 -7.94
C GLY A 172 14.94 -2.41 -8.95
N PRO A 173 15.34 -2.32 -10.23
CA PRO A 173 14.74 -3.10 -11.31
C PRO A 173 14.82 -4.61 -11.06
N LEU A 174 13.72 -5.31 -11.36
CA LEU A 174 13.62 -6.75 -11.21
C LEU A 174 14.54 -7.44 -12.22
N VAL A 175 15.31 -8.42 -11.75
CA VAL A 175 16.01 -9.37 -12.62
C VAL A 175 14.97 -10.34 -13.17
N SER A 176 14.76 -10.39 -14.49
CA SER A 176 13.68 -11.18 -15.06
C SER A 176 14.13 -12.17 -16.13
N THR A 177 13.53 -13.36 -16.14
CA THR A 177 13.68 -14.36 -17.22
C THR A 177 12.77 -14.06 -18.42
N TYR A 178 11.83 -13.14 -18.25
CA TYR A 178 10.82 -12.76 -19.23
C TYR A 178 10.66 -11.24 -19.30
N LEU A 179 10.30 -10.69 -20.47
CA LEU A 179 9.90 -9.29 -20.58
C LEU A 179 8.50 -9.25 -21.20
N PRO A 180 7.48 -8.78 -20.48
CA PRO A 180 6.19 -8.53 -21.08
C PRO A 180 6.29 -7.42 -22.13
N PRO A 181 5.43 -7.45 -23.16
CA PRO A 181 5.36 -6.36 -24.12
C PRO A 181 4.85 -5.08 -23.44
N ASN A 182 5.11 -3.93 -24.07
CA ASN A 182 4.42 -2.64 -23.80
C ASN A 182 4.73 -1.88 -22.49
N LEU A 183 5.75 -2.26 -21.72
CA LEU A 183 6.23 -1.46 -20.57
C LEU A 183 7.26 -0.38 -20.95
N ASP A 184 7.54 0.55 -20.02
CA ASP A 184 8.56 1.60 -20.18
C ASP A 184 9.93 0.99 -20.54
N LYS A 185 10.61 1.61 -21.50
CA LYS A 185 11.93 1.20 -21.99
C LYS A 185 13.08 2.09 -21.49
N ASN A 186 12.80 3.27 -20.95
CA ASN A 186 13.82 4.24 -20.57
C ASN A 186 14.37 3.99 -19.16
N ASP A 187 13.49 3.77 -18.17
CA ASP A 187 13.83 3.35 -16.80
C ASP A 187 12.95 2.14 -16.42
N PRO A 188 13.20 0.97 -17.06
CA PRO A 188 12.29 -0.15 -16.96
C PRO A 188 12.27 -0.70 -15.52
N PRO A 189 11.09 -0.89 -14.91
CA PRO A 189 10.98 -1.55 -13.62
C PRO A 189 11.44 -3.02 -13.70
N ILE A 190 11.39 -3.63 -14.89
CA ILE A 190 11.67 -5.04 -15.13
C ILE A 190 12.71 -5.15 -16.23
N VAL A 191 13.84 -5.80 -15.95
CA VAL A 191 14.92 -5.97 -16.91
C VAL A 191 15.10 -7.45 -17.21
N LYS A 192 14.84 -7.82 -18.47
CA LYS A 192 15.09 -9.19 -18.93
C LYS A 192 16.59 -9.42 -19.08
N VAL A 193 17.02 -10.57 -18.56
CA VAL A 193 18.37 -11.12 -18.71
C VAL A 193 18.26 -12.51 -19.34
N THR A 194 19.30 -12.90 -20.07
CA THR A 194 19.35 -14.14 -20.85
C THR A 194 20.51 -15.03 -20.47
N THR A 195 21.46 -14.53 -19.67
CA THR A 195 22.61 -15.29 -19.19
C THR A 195 22.84 -15.10 -17.69
N PRO A 196 23.52 -16.06 -17.02
CA PRO A 196 23.97 -15.89 -15.63
C PRO A 196 24.80 -14.61 -15.40
N GLU A 197 25.63 -14.21 -16.35
CA GLU A 197 26.47 -13.03 -16.20
C GLU A 197 25.65 -11.73 -16.29
N GLU A 198 24.67 -11.67 -17.20
CA GLU A 198 23.73 -10.54 -17.27
C GLU A 198 22.94 -10.39 -15.97
N ALA A 199 22.50 -11.51 -15.37
CA ALA A 199 21.84 -11.51 -14.08
C ALA A 199 22.73 -10.92 -12.97
N ARG A 200 23.98 -11.38 -12.87
CA ARG A 200 24.95 -10.83 -11.90
C ARG A 200 25.29 -9.38 -12.16
N ALA A 201 25.48 -9.00 -13.43
CA ALA A 201 25.75 -7.62 -13.83
C ALA A 201 24.61 -6.68 -13.42
N LEU A 202 23.35 -7.12 -13.55
CA LEU A 202 22.19 -6.34 -13.11
C LEU A 202 22.12 -6.20 -11.59
N VAL A 203 22.46 -7.24 -10.82
CA VAL A 203 22.61 -7.12 -9.35
C VAL A 203 23.70 -6.09 -9.01
N ARG A 204 24.89 -6.22 -9.62
CA ARG A 204 26.01 -5.30 -9.39
C ARG A 204 25.70 -3.86 -9.76
N LYS A 205 24.89 -3.64 -10.80
CA LYS A 205 24.42 -2.31 -11.21
C LYS A 205 23.60 -1.61 -10.12
N GLN A 206 22.91 -2.37 -9.26
CA GLN A 206 22.08 -1.82 -8.19
C GLN A 206 22.88 -1.52 -6.92
N LEU A 207 24.01 -2.19 -6.67
CA LEU A 207 24.80 -2.06 -5.44
C LEU A 207 25.21 -0.62 -5.06
N PRO A 208 25.60 0.28 -6.00
CA PRO A 208 25.92 1.67 -5.66
C PRO A 208 24.78 2.43 -4.96
N TYR A 209 23.54 2.00 -5.17
CA TYR A 209 22.34 2.59 -4.58
C TYR A 209 21.94 1.94 -3.24
N LYS A 210 22.71 0.96 -2.76
CA LYS A 210 22.51 0.25 -1.49
C LYS A 210 21.08 -0.32 -1.38
N PRO A 211 20.68 -1.27 -2.24
CA PRO A 211 19.36 -1.88 -2.16
C PRO A 211 19.14 -2.55 -0.81
N ASP A 212 17.90 -2.58 -0.33
CA ASP A 212 17.56 -3.28 0.92
C ASP A 212 17.47 -4.80 0.70
N PHE A 213 17.15 -5.21 -0.52
CA PHE A 213 17.06 -6.58 -1.02
C PHE A 213 17.07 -6.57 -2.56
N ILE A 214 17.18 -7.73 -3.19
CA ILE A 214 17.07 -7.89 -4.65
C ILE A 214 15.80 -8.65 -5.00
N LYS A 215 15.19 -8.31 -6.14
CA LYS A 215 14.00 -8.99 -6.66
C LYS A 215 14.29 -9.72 -7.97
N ILE A 216 13.82 -10.97 -8.04
CA ILE A 216 13.79 -11.78 -9.26
C ILE A 216 12.33 -12.01 -9.68
N TRP A 217 12.03 -11.75 -10.96
CA TRP A 217 10.78 -12.13 -11.60
C TRP A 217 11.00 -13.40 -12.43
N TYR A 218 10.77 -14.55 -11.79
CA TYR A 218 10.99 -15.86 -12.40
C TYR A 218 9.70 -16.33 -13.06
N ILE A 219 9.59 -16.04 -14.36
CA ILE A 219 8.46 -16.45 -15.20
C ILE A 219 8.93 -17.56 -16.14
N VAL A 220 8.15 -18.64 -16.18
CA VAL A 220 8.35 -19.74 -17.11
C VAL A 220 7.49 -19.49 -18.35
N VAL A 221 8.14 -19.45 -19.52
CA VAL A 221 7.41 -19.27 -20.78
C VAL A 221 6.57 -20.53 -21.04
N PRO A 222 5.28 -20.41 -21.43
CA PRO A 222 4.44 -21.57 -21.72
C PRO A 222 5.11 -22.57 -22.68
N GLY A 223 5.11 -23.85 -22.29
CA GLY A 223 5.74 -24.92 -23.05
C GLY A 223 7.23 -25.14 -22.78
N GLN A 224 7.87 -24.35 -21.90
CA GLN A 224 9.23 -24.59 -21.43
C GLN A 224 9.23 -25.22 -20.02
N PRO A 225 10.20 -26.10 -19.71
CA PRO A 225 10.40 -26.57 -18.33
C PRO A 225 10.89 -25.41 -17.45
N ALA A 226 10.48 -25.38 -16.19
CA ALA A 226 10.86 -24.32 -15.26
C ALA A 226 12.39 -24.22 -15.12
N GLU A 227 13.08 -25.35 -15.10
CA GLU A 227 14.54 -25.48 -14.97
C GLU A 227 15.33 -24.77 -16.08
N SER A 228 14.71 -24.52 -17.24
CA SER A 228 15.36 -23.92 -18.42
C SER A 228 16.09 -22.61 -18.12
N THR A 229 15.58 -21.82 -17.18
CA THR A 229 16.16 -20.52 -16.79
C THR A 229 16.64 -20.48 -15.34
N LEU A 230 16.60 -21.61 -14.62
CA LEU A 230 17.01 -21.70 -13.20
C LEU A 230 18.47 -21.28 -12.98
N HIS A 231 19.35 -21.57 -13.94
CA HIS A 231 20.76 -21.19 -13.87
C HIS A 231 20.96 -19.65 -13.87
N ILE A 232 20.03 -18.88 -14.45
CA ILE A 232 20.00 -17.41 -14.43
C ILE A 232 19.50 -16.93 -13.06
N VAL A 233 18.45 -17.55 -12.53
CA VAL A 233 17.89 -17.24 -11.20
C VAL A 233 18.93 -17.48 -10.11
N ARG A 234 19.56 -18.66 -10.11
CA ARG A 234 20.61 -19.03 -9.15
C ARG A 234 21.78 -18.05 -9.18
N ALA A 235 22.16 -17.59 -10.37
CA ALA A 235 23.21 -16.61 -10.55
C ALA A 235 22.93 -15.26 -9.87
N ALA A 236 21.70 -14.75 -9.99
CA ALA A 236 21.30 -13.54 -9.30
C ALA A 236 21.25 -13.75 -7.77
N ILE A 237 20.81 -14.92 -7.31
CA ILE A 237 20.77 -15.26 -5.88
C ILE A 237 22.19 -15.28 -5.29
N GLU A 238 23.11 -16.04 -5.91
CA GLU A 238 24.50 -16.16 -5.47
C GLU A 238 25.21 -14.81 -5.40
N GLU A 239 25.06 -13.96 -6.43
CA GLU A 239 25.66 -12.61 -6.41
C GLU A 239 25.03 -11.75 -5.32
N SER A 240 23.71 -11.81 -5.12
CA SER A 240 23.05 -11.03 -4.05
C SER A 240 23.55 -11.45 -2.66
N HIS A 241 23.64 -12.76 -2.40
CA HIS A 241 24.15 -13.31 -1.14
C HIS A 241 25.62 -12.97 -0.91
N ALA A 242 26.44 -12.94 -1.96
CA ALA A 242 27.84 -12.49 -1.87
C ALA A 242 27.98 -11.03 -1.36
N HIS A 243 26.93 -10.21 -1.55
CA HIS A 243 26.83 -8.84 -1.02
C HIS A 243 25.92 -8.73 0.21
N SER A 244 25.59 -9.85 0.87
CA SER A 244 24.72 -9.92 2.06
C SER A 244 23.31 -9.35 1.86
N LEU A 245 22.78 -9.44 0.64
CA LEU A 245 21.43 -9.01 0.30
C LEU A 245 20.49 -10.21 0.24
N LYS A 246 19.31 -10.07 0.87
CA LYS A 246 18.21 -11.04 0.70
C LYS A 246 17.63 -10.96 -0.71
N VAL A 247 17.01 -12.06 -1.15
CA VAL A 247 16.39 -12.16 -2.48
C VAL A 247 14.92 -12.54 -2.38
N ALA A 248 14.07 -11.66 -2.92
CA ALA A 248 12.66 -11.94 -3.17
C ALA A 248 12.47 -12.55 -4.56
N VAL A 249 11.69 -13.61 -4.67
CA VAL A 249 11.42 -14.31 -5.94
C VAL A 249 9.92 -14.45 -6.14
N HIS A 250 9.46 -14.04 -7.32
CA HIS A 250 8.14 -14.40 -7.82
C HIS A 250 8.17 -15.81 -8.38
N GLY A 251 7.25 -16.67 -7.95
CA GLY A 251 7.02 -17.99 -8.50
C GLY A 251 5.64 -18.49 -8.08
N THR A 252 4.65 -18.30 -8.95
CA THR A 252 3.23 -18.60 -8.66
C THR A 252 2.88 -20.05 -8.99
N GLU A 253 3.65 -20.73 -9.84
CA GLU A 253 3.49 -22.18 -10.02
C GLU A 253 4.34 -22.97 -9.02
N TYR A 254 3.80 -24.10 -8.55
CA TYR A 254 4.44 -24.94 -7.53
C TYR A 254 5.88 -25.34 -7.90
N GLU A 255 6.11 -25.77 -9.14
CA GLU A 255 7.46 -26.20 -9.57
C GLU A 255 8.43 -25.01 -9.60
N THR A 256 7.99 -23.85 -10.11
CA THR A 256 8.78 -22.61 -10.13
C THR A 256 9.14 -22.17 -8.70
N ALA A 257 8.16 -22.19 -7.79
CA ALA A 257 8.35 -21.86 -6.38
C ALA A 257 9.34 -22.82 -5.71
N LYS A 258 9.16 -24.13 -5.89
CA LYS A 258 10.05 -25.16 -5.34
C LYS A 258 11.49 -24.97 -5.82
N LEU A 259 11.69 -24.71 -7.11
CA LEU A 259 13.01 -24.45 -7.67
C LEU A 259 13.63 -23.14 -7.14
N ALA A 260 12.85 -22.07 -6.99
CA ALA A 260 13.30 -20.81 -6.43
C ALA A 260 13.80 -20.97 -4.98
N VAL A 261 13.01 -21.64 -4.12
CA VAL A 261 13.39 -21.90 -2.72
C VAL A 261 14.63 -22.79 -2.66
N SER A 262 14.66 -23.86 -3.46
CA SER A 262 15.83 -24.76 -3.55
C SER A 262 17.10 -24.02 -4.02
N ALA A 263 16.95 -22.98 -4.83
CA ALA A 263 18.07 -22.14 -5.28
C ALA A 263 18.52 -21.08 -4.26
N GLY A 264 17.82 -20.94 -3.13
CA GLY A 264 18.19 -20.04 -2.04
C GLY A 264 17.33 -18.77 -1.94
N ALA A 265 16.10 -18.76 -2.44
CA ALA A 265 15.20 -17.62 -2.24
C ALA A 265 14.91 -17.38 -0.74
N ASP A 266 15.21 -16.18 -0.26
CA ASP A 266 14.93 -15.75 1.12
C ASP A 266 13.46 -15.39 1.32
N ILE A 267 12.82 -14.87 0.28
CA ILE A 267 11.43 -14.41 0.30
C ILE A 267 10.73 -14.97 -0.96
N LEU A 268 9.74 -15.83 -0.76
CA LEU A 268 8.81 -16.24 -1.80
C LEU A 268 7.60 -15.31 -1.76
N VAL A 269 7.38 -14.58 -2.85
CA VAL A 269 6.21 -13.71 -2.97
C VAL A 269 5.15 -14.32 -3.87
N HIS A 270 3.93 -13.87 -3.63
CA HIS A 270 2.69 -14.38 -4.18
C HIS A 270 2.45 -15.83 -3.80
N SER A 271 1.17 -16.15 -3.58
CA SER A 271 0.82 -17.53 -3.28
C SER A 271 0.95 -18.41 -4.51
N VAL A 272 1.34 -19.66 -4.29
CA VAL A 272 1.21 -20.68 -5.33
C VAL A 272 -0.27 -20.93 -5.58
N ASP A 273 -0.66 -20.90 -6.85
CA ASP A 273 -2.07 -20.90 -7.27
C ASP A 273 -2.49 -22.16 -8.05
N ASP A 274 -1.55 -22.99 -8.50
CA ASP A 274 -1.81 -24.17 -9.32
C ASP A 274 -1.88 -25.49 -8.53
N LYS A 275 -1.21 -25.59 -7.36
CA LYS A 275 -1.22 -26.78 -6.50
C LYS A 275 -1.20 -26.43 -5.01
N LEU A 276 -1.71 -27.37 -4.20
CA LEU A 276 -1.56 -27.30 -2.75
C LEU A 276 -0.12 -27.61 -2.32
N PHE A 277 0.35 -26.96 -1.27
CA PHE A 277 1.60 -27.31 -0.60
C PHE A 277 1.50 -28.70 0.05
N ASP A 278 2.43 -29.57 -0.34
CA ASP A 278 2.66 -30.83 0.33
C ASP A 278 3.74 -30.70 1.42
N ASN A 279 3.99 -31.81 2.12
CA ASN A 279 4.99 -31.85 3.17
C ASN A 279 6.40 -31.53 2.66
N GLU A 280 6.71 -31.85 1.40
CA GLU A 280 8.04 -31.59 0.83
C GLU A 280 8.25 -30.09 0.69
N MET A 281 7.28 -29.38 0.08
CA MET A 281 7.33 -27.92 -0.07
C MET A 281 7.38 -27.21 1.29
N LEU A 282 6.56 -27.64 2.26
CA LEU A 282 6.56 -27.04 3.60
C LEU A 282 7.89 -27.25 4.34
N GLN A 283 8.50 -28.43 4.24
CA GLN A 283 9.82 -28.69 4.81
C GLN A 283 10.90 -27.88 4.10
N LEU A 284 10.80 -27.73 2.78
CA LEU A 284 11.73 -26.92 1.99
C LEU A 284 11.69 -25.46 2.45
N LEU A 285 10.52 -24.82 2.48
CA LEU A 285 10.33 -23.46 2.99
C LEU A 285 10.89 -23.29 4.40
N LYS A 286 10.63 -24.26 5.28
CA LYS A 286 11.08 -24.22 6.68
C LYS A 286 12.59 -24.35 6.81
N SER A 287 13.20 -25.29 6.09
CA SER A 287 14.64 -25.55 6.13
C SER A 287 15.47 -24.39 5.60
N HIS A 288 14.96 -23.68 4.58
CA HIS A 288 15.55 -22.47 4.04
C HIS A 288 15.18 -21.19 4.81
N GLN A 289 14.30 -21.30 5.82
CA GLN A 289 13.74 -20.17 6.56
C GLN A 289 13.12 -19.11 5.64
N THR A 290 12.55 -19.56 4.51
CA THR A 290 11.97 -18.68 3.49
C THR A 290 10.73 -17.99 4.04
N VAL A 291 10.69 -16.68 3.84
CA VAL A 291 9.53 -15.83 4.15
C VAL A 291 8.47 -16.04 3.07
N TYR A 292 7.21 -16.09 3.46
CA TYR A 292 6.09 -16.22 2.52
C TYR A 292 5.20 -14.98 2.55
N ILE A 293 5.06 -14.30 1.41
CA ILE A 293 4.18 -13.14 1.22
C ILE A 293 3.06 -13.53 0.25
N PRO A 294 1.80 -13.69 0.71
CA PRO A 294 0.79 -14.39 -0.07
C PRO A 294 0.11 -13.55 -1.17
N THR A 295 -0.03 -12.23 -0.99
CA THR A 295 -0.70 -11.29 -1.92
C THR A 295 -2.01 -11.86 -2.49
N LEU A 296 -2.93 -12.24 -1.61
CA LEU A 296 -4.14 -13.00 -1.93
C LEU A 296 -5.11 -12.25 -2.85
N THR A 297 -5.14 -10.93 -2.79
CA THR A 297 -6.20 -10.15 -3.45
C THR A 297 -5.90 -9.70 -4.88
N VAL A 298 -4.68 -9.90 -5.39
CA VAL A 298 -4.22 -9.32 -6.66
C VAL A 298 -5.07 -9.77 -7.84
N MET A 299 -5.13 -11.08 -8.07
CA MET A 299 -5.91 -11.66 -9.19
C MET A 299 -7.41 -11.42 -9.03
N HIS A 300 -7.89 -11.37 -7.79
CA HIS A 300 -9.26 -10.98 -7.50
C HIS A 300 -9.55 -9.54 -7.96
N GLY A 301 -8.65 -8.59 -7.69
CA GLY A 301 -8.73 -7.20 -8.15
C GLY A 301 -8.79 -7.07 -9.67
N TYR A 302 -7.90 -7.74 -10.39
CA TYR A 302 -7.93 -7.82 -11.85
C TYR A 302 -9.27 -8.35 -12.38
N LYS A 303 -9.73 -9.49 -11.85
CA LYS A 303 -10.97 -10.14 -12.32
C LYS A 303 -12.18 -9.27 -12.03
N ARG A 304 -12.23 -8.56 -10.91
CA ARG A 304 -13.30 -7.58 -10.61
C ARG A 304 -13.31 -6.42 -11.61
N ALA A 305 -12.13 -5.86 -11.92
CA ALA A 305 -12.02 -4.83 -12.94
C ALA A 305 -12.45 -5.31 -14.33
N PHE A 306 -12.03 -6.50 -14.75
CA PHE A 306 -12.38 -7.03 -16.07
C PHE A 306 -13.83 -7.49 -16.18
N THR A 307 -14.46 -7.90 -15.08
CA THR A 307 -15.87 -8.30 -15.05
C THR A 307 -16.83 -7.16 -14.71
N GLN A 308 -16.31 -6.02 -14.24
CA GLN A 308 -17.03 -4.87 -13.71
C GLN A 308 -17.95 -5.24 -12.55
N GLN A 309 -17.52 -6.20 -11.73
CA GLN A 309 -18.24 -6.65 -10.54
C GLN A 309 -17.48 -6.16 -9.32
N PHE A 310 -18.00 -5.12 -8.68
CA PHE A 310 -17.41 -4.53 -7.49
C PHE A 310 -18.38 -4.53 -6.31
N ASP A 311 -17.89 -5.02 -5.19
CA ASP A 311 -18.30 -4.68 -3.83
C ASP A 311 -17.21 -3.79 -3.22
N PHE A 312 -17.20 -2.50 -3.56
CA PHE A 312 -16.17 -1.59 -3.00
C PHE A 312 -16.31 -1.54 -1.47
N PRO A 313 -15.32 -2.05 -0.71
CA PRO A 313 -15.38 -2.00 0.74
C PRO A 313 -15.35 -0.54 1.22
N ALA A 314 -15.88 -0.31 2.42
CA ALA A 314 -15.93 1.04 3.00
C ALA A 314 -14.53 1.67 3.11
N HIS A 315 -13.50 0.87 3.40
CA HIS A 315 -12.11 1.36 3.49
C HIS A 315 -11.53 1.80 2.14
N ASP A 316 -11.90 1.17 1.02
CA ASP A 316 -11.46 1.61 -0.31
C ASP A 316 -12.08 2.96 -0.67
N LEU A 317 -13.36 3.16 -0.36
CA LEU A 317 -14.05 4.43 -0.57
C LEU A 317 -13.53 5.55 0.36
N ALA A 318 -13.02 5.19 1.54
CA ALA A 318 -12.52 6.15 2.52
C ALA A 318 -11.05 6.54 2.29
N TYR A 319 -10.19 5.56 2.00
CA TYR A 319 -8.73 5.73 2.01
C TYR A 319 -8.07 5.58 0.63
N GLY A 320 -8.73 4.88 -0.30
CA GLY A 320 -8.22 4.70 -1.66
C GLY A 320 -8.16 6.03 -2.40
N ASP A 321 -7.23 6.14 -3.36
CA ASP A 321 -7.23 7.32 -4.24
C ASP A 321 -8.55 7.36 -5.04
N PRO A 322 -9.36 8.41 -4.90
CA PRO A 322 -10.69 8.42 -5.48
C PRO A 322 -10.66 8.48 -7.01
N PHE A 323 -9.59 8.98 -7.63
CA PHE A 323 -9.50 8.99 -9.08
C PHE A 323 -9.13 7.60 -9.60
N MET A 324 -8.09 6.97 -9.04
CA MET A 324 -7.69 5.61 -9.41
C MET A 324 -8.79 4.59 -9.15
N LEU A 325 -9.46 4.67 -7.99
CA LEU A 325 -10.64 3.86 -7.67
C LEU A 325 -11.74 4.04 -8.73
N GLY A 326 -11.99 5.28 -9.16
CA GLY A 326 -13.00 5.58 -10.19
C GLY A 326 -12.71 4.90 -11.53
N THR A 327 -11.43 4.91 -11.96
CA THR A 327 -11.02 4.31 -13.25
C THR A 327 -11.35 2.82 -13.36
N LEU A 328 -11.46 2.11 -12.24
CA LEU A 328 -11.76 0.68 -12.23
C LEU A 328 -13.14 0.36 -12.83
N THR A 329 -14.04 1.35 -12.87
CA THR A 329 -15.38 1.20 -13.45
C THR A 329 -15.48 1.61 -14.93
N ASP A 330 -14.39 2.09 -15.53
CA ASP A 330 -14.43 2.66 -16.88
C ASP A 330 -14.68 1.61 -17.98
N LEU A 331 -14.22 0.37 -17.78
CA LEU A 331 -14.02 -0.61 -18.85
C LEU A 331 -15.28 -0.91 -19.69
N GLN A 332 -16.44 -0.99 -19.07
CA GLN A 332 -17.72 -1.22 -19.79
C GLN A 332 -18.26 0.03 -20.49
N HIS A 333 -17.71 1.21 -20.18
CA HIS A 333 -18.12 2.51 -20.70
C HIS A 333 -17.13 3.08 -21.73
N ILE A 334 -16.00 2.41 -21.96
CA ILE A 334 -15.09 2.75 -23.05
C ILE A 334 -15.82 2.58 -24.39
N ASP A 335 -15.80 3.62 -25.23
CA ASP A 335 -16.43 3.58 -26.53
C ASP A 335 -15.83 2.45 -27.40
N SER A 336 -16.72 1.57 -27.87
CA SER A 336 -16.39 0.46 -28.77
C SER A 336 -15.69 0.89 -30.07
N SER A 337 -15.83 2.15 -30.50
CA SER A 337 -15.18 2.69 -31.69
C SER A 337 -13.67 2.89 -31.49
N ILE A 338 -13.24 3.15 -30.25
CA ILE A 338 -11.83 3.31 -29.88
C ILE A 338 -11.28 2.04 -29.26
N ALA A 339 -12.11 1.25 -28.55
CA ALA A 339 -11.71 0.02 -27.90
C ALA A 339 -11.17 -0.99 -28.92
N LYS A 340 -9.88 -1.31 -28.84
CA LYS A 340 -9.25 -2.35 -29.67
C LYS A 340 -9.48 -3.77 -29.14
N PHE A 341 -10.53 -3.98 -28.35
CA PHE A 341 -10.89 -5.25 -27.72
C PHE A 341 -12.41 -5.40 -27.60
N SER A 342 -12.90 -6.63 -27.43
CA SER A 342 -14.31 -6.87 -27.12
C SER A 342 -14.51 -7.03 -25.61
N TYR A 343 -15.14 -6.04 -24.96
CA TYR A 343 -15.46 -6.13 -23.53
C TYR A 343 -16.30 -7.37 -23.20
N ARG A 344 -17.28 -7.71 -24.05
CA ARG A 344 -18.10 -8.92 -23.87
C ARG A 344 -17.26 -10.20 -23.82
N GLN A 345 -16.24 -10.31 -24.69
CA GLN A 345 -15.34 -11.47 -24.69
C GLN A 345 -14.42 -11.45 -23.48
N LEU A 346 -13.81 -10.30 -23.16
CA LEU A 346 -12.97 -10.14 -21.98
C LEU A 346 -13.71 -10.54 -20.70
N ARG A 347 -14.92 -10.01 -20.48
CA ARG A 347 -15.77 -10.36 -19.34
C ARG A 347 -16.08 -11.86 -19.27
N ALA A 348 -16.27 -12.52 -20.42
CA ALA A 348 -16.59 -13.95 -20.47
C ALA A 348 -15.40 -14.86 -20.12
N LEU A 349 -14.16 -14.36 -20.24
CA LEU A 349 -12.94 -15.09 -19.88
C LEU A 349 -12.66 -15.11 -18.38
N HIS A 350 -13.31 -14.24 -17.60
CA HIS A 350 -13.04 -14.08 -16.18
C HIS A 350 -14.25 -14.42 -15.31
N ARG A 351 -14.00 -14.90 -14.10
CA ARG A 351 -15.01 -15.23 -13.08
C ARG A 351 -14.56 -14.70 -11.73
N VAL A 352 -15.52 -14.28 -10.90
CA VAL A 352 -15.29 -13.80 -9.54
C VAL A 352 -16.33 -14.46 -8.62
N PRO A 353 -15.94 -15.13 -7.52
CA PRO A 353 -14.57 -15.55 -7.17
C PRO A 353 -14.04 -16.65 -8.12
N SER A 354 -12.74 -16.95 -8.04
CA SER A 354 -12.07 -17.95 -8.89
C SER A 354 -11.57 -19.17 -8.11
N GLU A 355 -11.27 -20.28 -8.82
CA GLU A 355 -10.74 -21.50 -8.18
C GLU A 355 -9.34 -21.29 -7.57
N GLU A 356 -8.48 -20.50 -8.24
CA GLU A 356 -7.15 -20.08 -7.76
C GLU A 356 -7.21 -19.48 -6.34
N ASP A 357 -8.20 -18.61 -6.08
CA ASP A 357 -8.40 -17.98 -4.77
C ASP A 357 -8.53 -19.05 -3.66
N THR A 358 -9.12 -20.21 -3.97
CA THR A 358 -9.29 -21.30 -3.00
C THR A 358 -7.97 -22.02 -2.70
N ILE A 359 -7.10 -22.20 -3.70
CA ILE A 359 -5.79 -22.85 -3.52
C ILE A 359 -4.88 -21.94 -2.68
N MET A 360 -4.82 -20.65 -3.02
CA MET A 360 -3.98 -19.67 -2.32
C MET A 360 -4.34 -19.55 -0.84
N LEU A 361 -5.64 -19.49 -0.50
CA LEU A 361 -6.10 -19.45 0.90
C LEU A 361 -5.68 -20.70 1.68
N LYS A 362 -5.82 -21.89 1.07
CA LYS A 362 -5.39 -23.15 1.70
C LYS A 362 -3.87 -23.21 1.88
N ASN A 363 -3.10 -22.77 0.88
CA ASN A 363 -1.64 -22.73 0.95
C ASN A 363 -1.14 -21.79 2.05
N LEU A 364 -1.77 -20.61 2.21
CA LEU A 364 -1.48 -19.72 3.32
C LEU A 364 -1.70 -20.41 4.67
N LYS A 365 -2.83 -21.11 4.85
CA LYS A 365 -3.10 -21.81 6.10
C LYS A 365 -2.11 -22.93 6.38
N LEU A 366 -1.76 -23.72 5.35
CA LEU A 366 -0.76 -24.80 5.46
C LEU A 366 0.62 -24.25 5.84
N ALA A 367 1.05 -23.15 5.22
CA ALA A 367 2.32 -22.49 5.54
C ALA A 367 2.33 -21.93 6.97
N GLN A 368 1.23 -21.29 7.40
CA GLN A 368 1.07 -20.82 8.77
C GLN A 368 1.16 -21.98 9.78
N ASP A 369 0.43 -23.08 9.55
CA ASP A 369 0.41 -24.24 10.46
C ASP A 369 1.77 -24.96 10.53
N ALA A 370 2.56 -24.92 9.46
CA ALA A 370 3.91 -25.45 9.42
C ALA A 370 4.94 -24.57 10.17
N GLY A 371 4.55 -23.35 10.58
CA GLY A 371 5.39 -22.37 11.25
C GLY A 371 6.30 -21.60 10.30
N ILE A 372 5.92 -21.44 9.04
CA ILE A 372 6.61 -20.57 8.08
C ILE A 372 6.41 -19.11 8.48
N ASN A 373 7.41 -18.25 8.24
CA ASN A 373 7.29 -16.83 8.55
C ASN A 373 6.37 -16.15 7.52
N ILE A 374 5.08 -16.03 7.88
CA ILE A 374 4.07 -15.34 7.07
C ILE A 374 4.19 -13.84 7.25
N VAL A 375 4.17 -13.11 6.14
CA VAL A 375 4.29 -11.65 6.09
C VAL A 375 3.18 -11.08 5.22
N THR A 376 2.51 -10.02 5.68
CA THR A 376 1.46 -9.35 4.91
C THR A 376 2.07 -8.49 3.80
N GLY A 377 1.55 -8.61 2.59
CA GLY A 377 1.88 -7.74 1.47
C GLY A 377 0.76 -7.78 0.44
N THR A 378 0.49 -6.65 -0.21
CA THR A 378 -0.70 -6.50 -1.08
C THR A 378 -0.41 -6.67 -2.56
N ASP A 379 0.83 -6.42 -2.98
CA ASP A 379 1.20 -6.10 -4.35
C ASP A 379 0.44 -4.85 -4.88
N ALA A 380 0.17 -3.89 -4.00
CA ALA A 380 -0.57 -2.68 -4.36
C ALA A 380 0.13 -1.86 -5.44
N GLY A 381 -0.69 -1.32 -6.35
CA GLY A 381 -0.26 -0.74 -7.61
C GLY A 381 -0.83 -1.51 -8.81
N ASN A 382 -1.11 -2.80 -8.66
CA ASN A 382 -1.80 -3.60 -9.68
C ASN A 382 -3.26 -3.17 -9.90
N ILE A 383 -3.81 -3.48 -11.08
CA ILE A 383 -5.22 -3.15 -11.42
C ILE A 383 -6.15 -3.69 -10.33
N GLY A 384 -6.88 -2.78 -9.68
CA GLY A 384 -7.86 -3.13 -8.65
C GLY A 384 -7.27 -3.46 -7.28
N THR A 385 -5.95 -3.34 -7.11
CA THR A 385 -5.26 -3.42 -5.82
C THR A 385 -4.68 -2.05 -5.50
N LEU A 386 -5.47 -1.23 -4.82
CA LEU A 386 -5.16 0.16 -4.52
C LEU A 386 -4.10 0.28 -3.42
N HIS A 387 -3.27 1.31 -3.52
CA HIS A 387 -2.35 1.67 -2.44
C HIS A 387 -3.11 1.98 -1.15
N ALA A 388 -2.53 1.52 -0.03
CA ALA A 388 -3.01 1.64 1.34
C ALA A 388 -4.33 0.94 1.64
N SER A 389 -5.42 1.20 0.92
CA SER A 389 -6.76 0.73 1.30
C SER A 389 -6.94 -0.79 1.09
N SER A 390 -6.41 -1.35 0.00
CA SER A 390 -6.51 -2.79 -0.27
C SER A 390 -5.75 -3.65 0.74
N TYR A 391 -4.88 -3.05 1.56
CA TYR A 391 -4.25 -3.72 2.70
C TYR A 391 -5.27 -4.34 3.65
N PHE A 392 -6.37 -3.64 3.96
CA PHE A 392 -7.42 -4.19 4.83
C PHE A 392 -8.14 -5.37 4.17
N THR A 393 -8.31 -5.35 2.85
CA THR A 393 -8.87 -6.48 2.10
C THR A 393 -7.93 -7.70 2.19
N GLU A 394 -6.61 -7.50 2.08
CA GLU A 394 -5.61 -8.55 2.26
C GLU A 394 -5.68 -9.15 3.68
N LEU A 395 -5.76 -8.32 4.74
CA LEU A 395 -5.90 -8.80 6.11
C LEU A 395 -7.17 -9.65 6.30
N LYS A 396 -8.29 -9.25 5.69
CA LYS A 396 -9.54 -10.03 5.72
C LYS A 396 -9.45 -11.32 4.91
N ALA A 397 -8.71 -11.32 3.80
CA ALA A 397 -8.43 -12.54 3.05
C ALA A 397 -7.57 -13.52 3.88
N MET A 398 -6.55 -13.02 4.59
CA MET A 398 -5.74 -13.82 5.52
C MET A 398 -6.60 -14.39 6.67
N GLN A 399 -7.52 -13.60 7.22
CA GLN A 399 -8.49 -14.09 8.22
C GLN A 399 -9.41 -15.18 7.65
N SER A 400 -9.87 -15.00 6.41
CA SER A 400 -10.72 -15.98 5.70
C SER A 400 -9.97 -17.28 5.37
N ALA A 401 -8.64 -17.23 5.22
CA ALA A 401 -7.80 -18.42 5.14
C ALA A 401 -7.71 -19.20 6.47
N GLY A 402 -8.17 -18.62 7.58
CA GLY A 402 -8.19 -19.23 8.90
C GLY A 402 -7.06 -18.81 9.83
N LEU A 403 -6.34 -17.72 9.53
CA LEU A 403 -5.41 -17.12 10.47
C LEU A 403 -6.18 -16.39 11.59
N THR A 404 -5.69 -16.50 12.82
CA THR A 404 -6.18 -15.74 13.97
C THR A 404 -5.74 -14.28 13.89
N ASN A 405 -6.43 -13.38 14.60
CA ASN A 405 -6.08 -11.96 14.59
C ASN A 405 -4.63 -11.70 15.04
N ILE A 406 -4.13 -12.43 16.06
CA ILE A 406 -2.74 -12.28 16.52
C ILE A 406 -1.73 -12.73 15.45
N GLU A 407 -2.02 -13.78 14.69
CA GLU A 407 -1.16 -14.24 13.59
C GLU A 407 -1.10 -13.20 12.47
N ILE A 408 -2.24 -12.61 12.11
CA ILE A 408 -2.33 -11.54 11.12
C ILE A 408 -1.59 -10.29 11.59
N ILE A 409 -1.80 -9.87 12.83
CA ILE A 409 -1.13 -8.71 13.42
C ILE A 409 0.39 -8.90 13.46
N ARG A 410 0.86 -10.12 13.75
CA ARG A 410 2.30 -10.45 13.66
C ARG A 410 2.81 -10.42 12.22
N ALA A 411 2.06 -10.98 11.28
CA ALA A 411 2.38 -10.95 9.85
C ALA A 411 2.53 -9.51 9.34
N ALA A 412 1.66 -8.62 9.81
CA ALA A 412 1.65 -7.19 9.52
C ALA A 412 2.71 -6.38 10.26
N THR A 413 3.45 -6.94 11.24
CA THR A 413 4.39 -6.19 12.09
C THR A 413 5.74 -6.91 12.23
N ILE A 414 5.94 -7.69 13.30
CA ILE A 414 7.24 -8.27 13.64
C ILE A 414 7.72 -9.28 12.60
N ASN A 415 6.82 -10.05 11.99
CA ASN A 415 7.21 -11.03 10.98
C ASN A 415 7.74 -10.33 9.73
N ALA A 416 7.14 -9.20 9.31
CA ALA A 416 7.62 -8.39 8.20
C ALA A 416 9.02 -7.84 8.52
N ALA A 417 9.21 -7.25 9.70
CA ALA A 417 10.51 -6.76 10.14
C ALA A 417 11.58 -7.87 10.15
N LYS A 418 11.26 -9.07 10.64
CA LYS A 418 12.18 -10.23 10.60
C LYS A 418 12.45 -10.70 9.17
N GLY A 419 11.40 -10.74 8.35
CA GLY A 419 11.46 -11.18 6.97
C GLY A 419 12.45 -10.37 6.13
N PHE A 420 12.52 -9.06 6.38
CA PHE A 420 13.46 -8.15 5.72
C PHE A 420 14.74 -7.85 6.54
N GLY A 421 14.93 -8.47 7.71
CA GLY A 421 16.13 -8.28 8.54
C GLY A 421 16.21 -6.90 9.22
N LYS A 422 15.05 -6.32 9.53
CA LYS A 422 14.86 -4.97 10.08
C LYS A 422 14.29 -5.00 11.51
N ASP A 423 14.16 -6.18 12.11
CA ASP A 423 13.55 -6.39 13.43
C ASP A 423 14.35 -5.81 14.60
N LYS A 424 15.61 -5.43 14.41
CA LYS A 424 16.37 -4.62 15.39
C LYS A 424 15.78 -3.24 15.59
N ASP A 425 15.19 -2.66 14.55
CA ASP A 425 14.69 -1.29 14.53
C ASP A 425 13.16 -1.20 14.53
N TYR A 426 12.46 -2.20 13.99
CA TYR A 426 11.02 -2.11 13.71
C TYR A 426 10.22 -3.33 14.21
N GLY A 427 8.90 -3.21 14.16
CA GLY A 427 7.97 -4.34 14.24
C GLY A 427 7.52 -4.76 15.65
N SER A 428 7.96 -4.09 16.72
CA SER A 428 7.46 -4.34 18.10
C SER A 428 7.61 -3.11 19.00
N VAL A 429 6.87 -3.10 20.11
CA VAL A 429 6.94 -2.04 21.15
C VAL A 429 8.04 -2.39 22.15
N GLU A 430 9.30 -2.22 21.77
CA GLU A 430 10.47 -2.57 22.58
C GLU A 430 11.49 -1.43 22.64
N LYS A 431 12.27 -1.39 23.74
CA LYS A 431 13.33 -0.40 23.91
C LYS A 431 14.34 -0.46 22.74
N GLY A 432 14.72 0.71 22.24
CA GLY A 432 15.68 0.91 21.15
C GLY A 432 15.04 0.90 19.76
N LYS A 433 13.79 0.47 19.63
CA LYS A 433 13.09 0.45 18.34
C LYS A 433 12.50 1.82 17.98
N MET A 434 12.25 2.01 16.68
CA MET A 434 11.56 3.17 16.13
C MET A 434 10.18 3.30 16.78
N ALA A 435 9.81 4.51 17.16
CA ALA A 435 8.50 4.83 17.70
C ALA A 435 7.47 4.99 16.57
N ASP A 436 7.17 3.86 15.93
CA ASP A 436 6.10 3.70 14.95
C ASP A 436 4.98 2.88 15.61
N LEU A 437 3.93 3.55 16.07
CA LEU A 437 2.90 2.98 16.95
C LEU A 437 1.50 3.43 16.53
N LEU A 438 0.53 2.54 16.71
CA LEU A 438 -0.89 2.81 16.47
C LEU A 438 -1.63 2.79 17.81
N LEU A 439 -2.35 3.87 18.12
CA LEU A 439 -3.29 3.91 19.22
C LEU A 439 -4.71 3.62 18.69
N LEU A 440 -5.34 2.60 19.24
CA LEU A 440 -6.62 2.06 18.82
C LEU A 440 -7.65 2.17 19.94
N SER A 441 -8.90 2.41 19.56
CA SER A 441 -10.03 2.50 20.50
C SER A 441 -10.58 1.15 20.95
N LYS A 442 -10.26 0.08 20.22
CA LYS A 442 -10.72 -1.30 20.44
C LYS A 442 -9.55 -2.28 20.43
N ASP A 443 -9.75 -3.45 21.03
CA ASP A 443 -8.77 -4.54 21.03
C ASP A 443 -8.71 -5.22 19.65
N PRO A 444 -7.61 -5.09 18.90
CA PRO A 444 -7.49 -5.73 17.59
C PRO A 444 -7.39 -7.27 17.68
N LEU A 445 -7.10 -7.83 18.86
CA LEU A 445 -7.12 -9.28 19.07
C LEU A 445 -8.54 -9.86 19.13
N GLN A 446 -9.54 -9.01 19.41
CA GLN A 446 -10.96 -9.39 19.43
C GLN A 446 -11.67 -8.99 18.13
N ASP A 447 -11.32 -7.85 17.56
CA ASP A 447 -11.97 -7.28 16.37
C ASP A 447 -10.90 -6.74 15.39
N LEU A 448 -10.67 -7.46 14.29
CA LEU A 448 -9.65 -7.08 13.30
C LEU A 448 -10.01 -5.75 12.59
N ASP A 449 -11.29 -5.36 12.56
CA ASP A 449 -11.73 -4.08 11.99
C ASP A 449 -11.23 -2.88 12.82
N ALA A 450 -10.75 -3.11 14.05
CA ALA A 450 -10.07 -2.07 14.82
C ALA A 450 -8.85 -1.50 14.08
N LEU A 451 -8.20 -2.28 13.20
CA LEU A 451 -7.02 -1.83 12.44
C LEU A 451 -7.34 -0.75 11.41
N SER A 452 -8.59 -0.61 10.97
CA SER A 452 -9.02 0.46 10.05
C SER A 452 -9.55 1.70 10.78
N HIS A 453 -9.47 1.74 12.12
CA HIS A 453 -10.03 2.81 12.95
C HIS A 453 -8.96 3.36 13.91
N ILE A 454 -7.94 4.00 13.33
CA ILE A 454 -6.80 4.54 14.07
C ILE A 454 -7.18 5.88 14.72
N GLU A 455 -7.02 5.96 16.03
CA GLU A 455 -7.30 7.19 16.79
C GLU A 455 -6.10 8.15 16.73
N THR A 456 -4.89 7.60 16.88
CA THR A 456 -3.66 8.37 16.83
C THR A 456 -2.54 7.52 16.24
N LEU A 457 -1.85 8.10 15.27
CA LEU A 457 -0.62 7.54 14.71
C LEU A 457 0.56 8.18 15.43
N ILE A 458 1.55 7.38 15.83
CA ILE A 458 2.87 7.87 16.19
C ILE A 458 3.82 7.32 15.14
N HIS A 459 4.48 8.20 14.38
CA HIS A 459 5.40 7.83 13.32
C HIS A 459 6.72 8.57 13.51
N ARG A 460 7.83 7.83 13.59
CA ARG A 460 9.16 8.35 13.96
C ARG A 460 9.11 9.23 15.21
N GLY A 461 8.34 8.78 16.21
CA GLY A 461 8.11 9.47 17.48
C GLY A 461 7.26 10.74 17.41
N LYS A 462 6.73 11.11 16.24
CA LYS A 462 5.80 12.24 16.09
C LYS A 462 4.36 11.75 16.13
N THR A 463 3.56 12.37 16.98
CA THR A 463 2.10 12.20 17.00
C THR A 463 1.48 12.86 15.77
N ILE A 464 0.68 12.10 15.04
CA ILE A 464 -0.01 12.48 13.81
C ILE A 464 -1.49 12.15 13.96
N ASP A 465 -2.33 13.12 13.59
CA ASP A 465 -3.77 12.92 13.44
C ASP A 465 -4.04 12.27 12.07
N ALA A 466 -4.31 10.97 12.07
CA ALA A 466 -4.51 10.19 10.85
C ALA A 466 -5.65 10.74 9.98
N GLY A 467 -6.69 11.32 10.58
CA GLY A 467 -7.82 11.92 9.88
C GLY A 467 -7.48 13.21 9.12
N LYS A 468 -6.31 13.80 9.37
CA LYS A 468 -5.82 15.02 8.70
C LYS A 468 -4.74 14.76 7.65
N LEU A 469 -4.36 13.50 7.44
CA LEU A 469 -3.33 13.14 6.46
C LEU A 469 -3.83 13.18 5.02
N LEU A 470 -5.12 12.92 4.81
CA LEU A 470 -5.69 12.88 3.48
C LEU A 470 -6.10 14.28 3.00
N PRO A 471 -5.80 14.63 1.74
CA PRO A 471 -6.23 15.90 1.18
C PRO A 471 -7.76 15.97 1.08
N VAL A 472 -8.31 17.11 1.50
CA VAL A 472 -9.74 17.42 1.34
C VAL A 472 -9.85 18.60 0.39
N THR A 473 -9.99 18.31 -0.90
CA THR A 473 -10.22 19.32 -1.94
C THR A 473 -11.66 19.25 -2.45
N PRO A 474 -12.19 20.34 -3.02
CA PRO A 474 -13.50 20.31 -3.68
C PRO A 474 -13.64 19.18 -4.70
N GLU A 475 -12.60 18.96 -5.50
CA GLU A 475 -12.56 17.91 -6.52
C GLU A 475 -12.61 16.51 -5.91
N ILE A 476 -11.82 16.25 -4.87
CA ILE A 476 -11.80 14.95 -4.17
C ILE A 476 -13.18 14.65 -3.58
N LEU A 477 -13.84 15.63 -2.95
CA LEU A 477 -15.17 15.42 -2.38
C LEU A 477 -16.22 15.07 -3.45
N ALA A 478 -16.16 15.76 -4.61
CA ALA A 478 -17.03 15.46 -5.75
C ALA A 478 -16.73 14.07 -6.36
N GLN A 479 -15.45 13.65 -6.39
CA GLN A 479 -15.08 12.30 -6.85
C GLN A 479 -15.50 11.21 -5.87
N GLN A 480 -15.32 11.42 -4.57
CA GLN A 480 -15.72 10.47 -3.52
C GLN A 480 -17.22 10.20 -3.55
N GLN A 481 -18.05 11.25 -3.64
CA GLN A 481 -19.50 11.06 -3.73
C GLN A 481 -19.88 10.31 -5.00
N LEU A 482 -19.24 10.61 -6.15
CA LEU A 482 -19.50 9.94 -7.42
C LEU A 482 -19.17 8.45 -7.34
N ASN A 483 -18.00 8.11 -6.79
CA ASN A 483 -17.60 6.72 -6.59
C ASN A 483 -18.58 5.98 -5.68
N ALA A 484 -18.99 6.60 -4.57
CA ALA A 484 -19.93 6.00 -3.64
C ALA A 484 -21.35 5.87 -4.20
N TYR A 485 -21.77 6.81 -5.06
CA TYR A 485 -23.01 6.72 -5.83
C TYR A 485 -22.98 5.52 -6.77
N ASN A 486 -21.90 5.34 -7.52
CA ASN A 486 -21.71 4.20 -8.42
C ASN A 486 -21.57 2.87 -7.66
N ALA A 487 -20.95 2.89 -6.48
CA ALA A 487 -20.91 1.75 -5.56
C ALA A 487 -22.25 1.48 -4.87
N ARG A 488 -23.22 2.39 -4.97
CA ARG A 488 -24.52 2.36 -4.26
C ARG A 488 -24.35 2.24 -2.74
N ASN A 489 -23.29 2.82 -2.19
CA ASN A 489 -23.00 2.82 -0.76
C ASN A 489 -23.51 4.13 -0.15
N ILE A 490 -24.63 4.08 0.57
CA ILE A 490 -25.29 5.28 1.08
C ILE A 490 -24.45 6.03 2.12
N ASP A 491 -23.71 5.33 2.97
CA ASP A 491 -22.91 5.97 4.01
C ASP A 491 -21.70 6.67 3.42
N ALA A 492 -20.99 6.01 2.50
CA ALA A 492 -19.90 6.63 1.75
C ALA A 492 -20.40 7.76 0.85
N PHE A 493 -21.61 7.65 0.28
CA PHE A 493 -22.19 8.69 -0.56
C PHE A 493 -22.48 9.96 0.24
N LEU A 494 -23.00 9.81 1.47
CA LEU A 494 -23.30 10.95 2.34
C LEU A 494 -22.07 11.51 3.06
N ALA A 495 -20.95 10.78 3.14
CA ALA A 495 -19.77 11.20 3.89
C ALA A 495 -19.14 12.53 3.42
N PRO A 496 -19.03 12.84 2.12
CA PRO A 496 -18.51 14.13 1.62
C PRO A 496 -19.42 15.33 1.89
N TYR A 497 -20.71 15.12 2.16
CA TYR A 497 -21.69 16.18 2.35
C TYR A 497 -21.65 16.77 3.76
N SER A 498 -22.09 18.02 3.91
CA SER A 498 -22.35 18.63 5.22
C SER A 498 -23.69 18.13 5.77
N ASP A 499 -23.87 18.12 7.08
CA ASP A 499 -25.12 17.64 7.69
C ASP A 499 -26.32 18.52 7.31
N SER A 500 -26.06 19.80 7.01
CA SER A 500 -27.03 20.82 6.60
C SER A 500 -27.08 21.06 5.09
N VAL A 501 -26.58 20.12 4.27
CA VAL A 501 -26.51 20.27 2.81
C VAL A 501 -27.84 20.71 2.19
N ILE A 502 -27.80 21.60 1.20
CA ILE A 502 -29.00 22.06 0.48
C ILE A 502 -28.88 21.67 -0.99
N ILE A 503 -29.91 21.02 -1.53
CA ILE A 503 -29.99 20.64 -2.94
C ILE A 503 -31.05 21.50 -3.62
N THR A 504 -30.70 22.18 -4.70
CA THR A 504 -31.57 23.12 -5.41
C THR A 504 -31.65 22.86 -6.91
N ASP A 505 -32.74 23.28 -7.53
CA ASP A 505 -32.80 23.47 -8.98
C ASP A 505 -32.17 24.83 -9.34
N GLN A 506 -31.19 24.84 -10.24
CA GLN A 506 -30.41 26.04 -10.54
C GLN A 506 -31.24 27.12 -11.25
N ALA A 507 -32.24 26.74 -12.05
CA ALA A 507 -33.02 27.68 -12.85
C ALA A 507 -34.08 28.41 -12.01
N THR A 508 -34.73 27.68 -11.10
CA THR A 508 -35.83 28.18 -10.28
C THR A 508 -35.38 28.63 -8.88
N GLY A 509 -34.23 28.16 -8.41
CA GLY A 509 -33.78 28.33 -7.02
C GLY A 509 -34.59 27.49 -6.02
N GLN A 510 -35.51 26.63 -6.49
CA GLN A 510 -36.34 25.81 -5.61
C GLN A 510 -35.48 24.79 -4.86
N VAL A 511 -35.67 24.70 -3.54
CA VAL A 511 -35.05 23.66 -2.72
C VAL A 511 -35.72 22.31 -3.01
N ILE A 512 -34.93 21.36 -3.50
CA ILE A 512 -35.32 19.98 -3.80
C ILE A 512 -35.21 19.12 -2.54
N MET A 513 -34.12 19.25 -1.78
CA MET A 513 -33.87 18.52 -0.54
C MET A 513 -33.02 19.35 0.43
N LYS A 514 -33.17 19.09 1.72
CA LYS A 514 -32.36 19.69 2.79
C LYS A 514 -31.90 18.65 3.82
N GLY A 515 -30.61 18.66 4.07
CA GLY A 515 -29.92 17.82 5.05
C GLY A 515 -29.69 16.39 4.56
N LYS A 516 -28.73 15.71 5.20
CA LYS A 516 -28.37 14.32 4.89
C LYS A 516 -29.52 13.35 5.07
N GLU A 517 -30.43 13.60 6.01
CA GLU A 517 -31.52 12.68 6.30
C GLU A 517 -32.51 12.56 5.12
N GLN A 518 -32.88 13.68 4.50
CA GLN A 518 -33.72 13.65 3.29
C GLN A 518 -32.99 13.01 2.11
N MET A 519 -31.69 13.29 1.96
CA MET A 519 -30.87 12.60 0.95
C MET A 519 -30.83 11.09 1.20
N ARG A 520 -30.60 10.65 2.44
CA ARG A 520 -30.59 9.23 2.83
C ARG A 520 -31.87 8.54 2.42
N GLN A 521 -33.02 9.11 2.78
CA GLN A 521 -34.34 8.56 2.44
C GLN A 521 -34.54 8.42 0.93
N ARG A 522 -34.15 9.44 0.14
CA ARG A 522 -34.29 9.40 -1.33
C ARG A 522 -33.33 8.41 -2.00
N TYR A 523 -32.03 8.51 -1.69
CA TYR A 523 -30.99 7.76 -2.39
C TYR A 523 -30.91 6.30 -1.96
N SER A 524 -31.26 5.95 -0.72
CA SER A 524 -31.33 4.52 -0.30
C SER A 524 -32.32 3.74 -1.16
N GLY A 525 -33.53 4.30 -1.37
CA GLY A 525 -34.53 3.68 -2.23
C GLY A 525 -34.12 3.61 -3.70
N LEU A 526 -33.32 4.56 -4.19
CA LEU A 526 -32.75 4.52 -5.54
C LEU A 526 -31.71 3.39 -5.65
N PHE A 527 -30.77 3.33 -4.71
CA PHE A 527 -29.68 2.35 -4.66
C PHE A 527 -30.21 0.91 -4.52
N GLU A 528 -31.32 0.73 -3.79
CA GLU A 528 -31.99 -0.57 -3.70
C GLU A 528 -32.62 -1.00 -5.03
N LYS A 529 -33.28 -0.08 -5.75
CA LYS A 529 -34.05 -0.39 -6.97
C LYS A 529 -33.19 -0.46 -8.24
N ALA A 530 -32.25 0.47 -8.41
CA ALA A 530 -31.48 0.63 -9.64
C ALA A 530 -30.19 -0.23 -9.62
N LYS A 531 -30.32 -1.53 -9.89
CA LYS A 531 -29.19 -2.49 -9.87
C LYS A 531 -28.13 -2.28 -10.96
N ASN A 532 -28.43 -1.48 -11.97
CA ASN A 532 -27.49 -1.10 -13.03
C ASN A 532 -27.18 0.41 -13.00
N LEU A 533 -27.43 1.07 -11.87
CA LEU A 533 -27.16 2.50 -11.71
C LEU A 533 -25.68 2.78 -11.94
N HIS A 534 -25.40 3.75 -12.81
CA HIS A 534 -24.05 4.26 -13.04
C HIS A 534 -24.11 5.71 -13.52
N CYS A 535 -23.32 6.57 -12.90
CA CYS A 535 -23.08 7.95 -13.29
C CYS A 535 -21.68 8.05 -13.92
N GLN A 536 -21.65 8.38 -15.21
CA GLN A 536 -20.43 8.68 -15.93
C GLN A 536 -20.12 10.18 -15.82
N LEU A 537 -18.91 10.52 -15.40
CA LEU A 537 -18.41 11.89 -15.45
C LEU A 537 -17.96 12.20 -16.89
N VAL A 538 -18.67 13.11 -17.55
CA VAL A 538 -18.38 13.53 -18.93
C VAL A 538 -17.32 14.62 -18.94
N ASN A 539 -17.47 15.62 -18.09
CA ASN A 539 -16.53 16.73 -17.91
C ASN A 539 -16.58 17.23 -16.47
N ARG A 540 -15.45 17.73 -15.96
CA ARG A 540 -15.36 18.43 -14.68
C ARG A 540 -14.64 19.75 -14.83
N MET A 541 -15.16 20.78 -14.16
CA MET A 541 -14.46 22.03 -13.93
C MET A 541 -14.36 22.32 -12.44
N VAL A 542 -13.19 22.78 -11.99
CA VAL A 542 -12.95 23.17 -10.59
C VAL A 542 -12.53 24.63 -10.55
N ALA A 543 -13.23 25.43 -9.75
CA ALA A 543 -12.92 26.85 -9.56
C ALA A 543 -13.14 27.25 -8.09
N GLY A 544 -12.05 27.49 -7.37
CA GLY A 544 -12.10 27.80 -5.94
C GLY A 544 -12.76 26.68 -5.14
N ASN A 545 -13.86 26.97 -4.45
CA ASN A 545 -14.64 26.01 -3.68
C ASN A 545 -15.81 25.39 -4.46
N THR A 546 -15.83 25.54 -5.78
CA THR A 546 -16.92 25.06 -6.64
C THR A 546 -16.43 24.00 -7.62
N VAL A 547 -17.23 22.94 -7.77
CA VAL A 547 -17.03 21.90 -8.80
C VAL A 547 -18.26 21.85 -9.68
N ILE A 548 -18.08 21.80 -10.99
CA ILE A 548 -19.15 21.66 -11.98
C ILE A 548 -18.91 20.37 -12.73
N ASP A 549 -19.81 19.40 -12.55
CA ASP A 549 -19.76 18.12 -13.23
C ASP A 549 -20.85 18.06 -14.29
N GLN A 550 -20.46 17.67 -15.51
CA GLN A 550 -21.38 17.19 -16.52
C GLN A 550 -21.47 15.68 -16.37
N GLU A 551 -22.68 15.18 -16.08
CA GLU A 551 -22.93 13.81 -15.67
C GLU A 551 -23.92 13.13 -16.63
N SER A 552 -23.65 11.88 -17.00
CA SER A 552 -24.59 11.02 -17.72
C SER A 552 -24.94 9.81 -16.86
N VAL A 553 -26.20 9.74 -16.40
CA VAL A 553 -26.67 8.72 -15.47
C VAL A 553 -27.49 7.67 -16.19
N THR A 554 -27.08 6.41 -16.09
CA THR A 554 -27.74 5.23 -16.66
C THR A 554 -28.30 4.32 -15.57
N GLY A 555 -29.15 3.35 -15.94
CA GLY A 555 -29.72 2.38 -15.00
C GLY A 555 -31.01 2.82 -14.29
N MET A 556 -31.53 4.02 -14.57
CA MET A 556 -32.82 4.53 -14.08
C MET A 556 -33.96 4.48 -15.13
N GLY A 557 -33.67 4.00 -16.34
CA GLY A 557 -34.62 3.93 -17.47
C GLY A 557 -33.93 3.52 -18.78
N ASN A 558 -34.65 3.67 -19.90
CA ASN A 558 -34.16 3.26 -21.23
C ASN A 558 -33.18 4.26 -21.87
N LYS A 559 -33.11 5.50 -21.38
CA LYS A 559 -32.20 6.54 -21.89
C LYS A 559 -31.35 7.08 -20.75
N PRO A 560 -30.09 7.47 -21.02
CA PRO A 560 -29.29 8.21 -20.05
C PRO A 560 -29.98 9.52 -19.65
N LEU A 561 -29.87 9.86 -18.37
CA LEU A 561 -30.22 11.17 -17.84
C LEU A 561 -28.97 12.03 -17.84
N GLU A 562 -28.95 13.07 -18.66
CA GLU A 562 -27.91 14.09 -18.64
C GLU A 562 -28.21 15.11 -17.54
N ALA A 563 -27.19 15.53 -16.80
CA ALA A 563 -27.32 16.57 -15.78
C ALA A 563 -26.03 17.40 -15.70
N ILE A 564 -26.16 18.65 -15.25
CA ILE A 564 -25.01 19.41 -14.75
C ILE A 564 -25.22 19.61 -13.25
N ALA A 565 -24.28 19.10 -12.45
CA ALA A 565 -24.27 19.25 -11.00
C ALA A 565 -23.22 20.29 -10.60
N ILE A 566 -23.65 21.31 -9.84
CA ILE A 566 -22.78 22.37 -9.32
C ILE A 566 -22.64 22.16 -7.81
N TYR A 567 -21.50 21.67 -7.37
CA TYR A 567 -21.17 21.45 -5.97
C TYR A 567 -20.48 22.69 -5.39
N THR A 568 -20.98 23.21 -4.27
CA THR A 568 -20.30 24.25 -3.48
C THR A 568 -19.81 23.67 -2.16
N ILE A 569 -18.51 23.84 -1.89
CA ILE A 569 -17.84 23.30 -0.73
C ILE A 569 -17.63 24.38 0.32
N GLU A 570 -17.95 24.06 1.57
CA GLU A 570 -17.73 24.92 2.74
C GLU A 570 -17.23 24.04 3.89
N ASN A 571 -16.22 24.51 4.63
CA ASN A 571 -15.65 23.79 5.78
C ASN A 571 -15.26 22.33 5.49
N GLY A 572 -14.70 22.07 4.30
CA GLY A 572 -14.26 20.73 3.89
C GLY A 572 -15.41 19.75 3.60
N LYS A 573 -16.62 20.24 3.34
CA LYS A 573 -17.80 19.43 3.00
C LYS A 573 -18.60 20.04 1.87
N ILE A 574 -19.29 19.20 1.09
CA ILE A 574 -20.25 19.65 0.09
C ILE A 574 -21.47 20.22 0.82
N ALA A 575 -21.60 21.54 0.80
CA ALA A 575 -22.65 22.27 1.51
C ALA A 575 -23.87 22.55 0.63
N ARG A 576 -23.68 22.69 -0.68
CA ARG A 576 -24.78 22.91 -1.63
C ARG A 576 -24.55 22.15 -2.92
N VAL A 577 -25.63 21.67 -3.52
CA VAL A 577 -25.63 21.14 -4.90
C VAL A 577 -26.77 21.78 -5.67
N SER A 578 -26.46 22.41 -6.80
CA SER A 578 -27.47 22.87 -7.74
C SER A 578 -27.46 22.02 -8.99
N PHE A 579 -28.63 21.50 -9.39
CA PHE A 579 -28.77 20.77 -10.65
C PHE A 579 -29.31 21.70 -11.74
N ILE A 580 -28.68 21.65 -12.92
CA ILE A 580 -29.26 22.18 -14.15
C ILE A 580 -29.85 21.00 -14.91
N SER A 581 -31.17 20.96 -15.02
CA SER A 581 -31.84 19.99 -15.89
C SER A 581 -31.60 20.35 -17.36
N PRO A 582 -31.37 19.37 -18.26
CA PRO A 582 -31.41 19.64 -19.69
C PRO A 582 -32.77 20.23 -20.06
N SER A 583 -32.79 21.19 -20.97
CA SER A 583 -34.05 21.74 -21.50
C SER A 583 -34.89 20.58 -22.05
N LYS A 584 -36.16 20.50 -21.59
CA LYS A 584 -37.15 19.60 -22.21
C LYS A 584 -37.29 20.04 -23.67
N LYS A 585 -36.62 19.35 -24.58
CA LYS A 585 -36.86 19.48 -26.02
C LYS A 585 -38.18 18.83 -26.39
#